data_AF-A0A7W9EDG4-F1
#
_entry.id   AF-A0A7W9EDG4-F1
#
_cell.length_a   1.000
_cell.length_b   1.000
_cell.length_c   1.000
_cell.angle_alpha   90.00
_cell.angle_beta   90.00
_cell.angle_gamma   90.00
#
_symmetry.space_group_name_H-M   'P 1'
#
loop_
_entity.id
_entity.type
_entity.pdbx_description
1 polymer ?
#
loop_
_entity_poly.entity_id
_entity_poly.type
_entity_poly.pdbx_seq_one_letter_code
_entity_poly.pdbx_strand_id
1 'polypeptide(L)'
;MRCLIATALLAASPAYAEPSGSALVETPVLIRAIERGEPLAASDFEMKPASRAIARGALTPPDAAGKEAARRLLPGSVVRQGDLVRPQVVRRGDAILLTVRSDGLSITTAGRALSGGGVGEAVRVVNLQSNRTLNGIIEHKGRVRIAALWEDK
;
A
#
# COMPACT_ATOMS: atom_id res chain seq x y z
N MET A 1 -85.02 5.09 -20.87
CA MET A 1 -84.45 6.32 -20.27
C MET A 1 -83.52 5.93 -19.13
N ARG A 2 -82.30 6.49 -19.12
CA ARG A 2 -81.27 6.51 -18.04
C ARG A 2 -80.19 5.44 -18.06
N CYS A 3 -79.25 5.67 -18.98
CA CYS A 3 -77.78 5.60 -18.87
C CYS A 3 -77.20 5.14 -17.51
N LEU A 4 -76.55 3.98 -17.51
CA LEU A 4 -75.53 3.58 -16.54
C LEU A 4 -74.16 3.94 -17.14
N ILE A 5 -73.43 4.88 -16.53
CA ILE A 5 -72.03 5.13 -16.86
C ILE A 5 -71.23 4.86 -15.59
N ALA A 6 -70.61 3.68 -15.57
CA ALA A 6 -69.58 3.31 -14.60
C ALA A 6 -68.25 3.90 -15.10
N THR A 7 -67.85 5.04 -14.54
CA THR A 7 -66.58 5.70 -14.88
C THR A 7 -65.45 4.98 -14.16
N ALA A 8 -64.68 4.20 -14.93
CA ALA A 8 -63.51 3.47 -14.46
C ALA A 8 -62.40 4.44 -14.05
N LEU A 9 -61.95 4.34 -12.80
CA LEU A 9 -60.81 5.08 -12.24
C LEU A 9 -59.52 4.41 -12.72
N LEU A 10 -58.83 5.03 -13.69
CA LEU A 10 -57.55 4.55 -14.20
C LEU A 10 -56.45 4.89 -13.17
N ALA A 11 -56.09 3.93 -12.32
CA ALA A 11 -54.94 4.04 -11.43
C ALA A 11 -53.65 3.95 -12.26
N ALA A 12 -53.01 5.10 -12.51
CA ALA A 12 -51.65 5.13 -13.03
C ALA A 12 -50.70 4.57 -11.97
N SER A 13 -50.22 3.35 -12.18
CA SER A 13 -49.15 2.78 -11.36
C SER A 13 -47.86 3.57 -11.65
N PRO A 14 -47.14 4.08 -10.64
CA PRO A 14 -45.83 4.64 -10.88
C PRO A 14 -44.94 3.50 -11.38
N ALA A 15 -44.45 3.63 -12.62
CA ALA A 15 -43.41 2.77 -13.14
C ALA A 15 -42.24 2.80 -12.15
N TYR A 16 -42.03 1.69 -11.44
CA TYR A 16 -40.85 1.47 -10.62
C TYR A 16 -39.69 1.36 -11.60
N ALA A 17 -39.01 2.48 -11.86
CA ALA A 17 -37.79 2.48 -12.63
C ALA A 17 -36.73 1.73 -11.81
N GLU A 18 -36.55 0.44 -12.10
CA GLU A 18 -35.40 -0.27 -11.60
C GLU A 18 -34.14 0.45 -12.10
N PRO A 19 -33.15 0.78 -11.24
CA PRO A 19 -31.84 1.21 -11.70
C PRO A 19 -31.09 -0.01 -12.26
N SER A 20 -31.62 -0.59 -13.34
CA SER A 20 -31.09 -1.78 -14.00
C SER A 20 -30.02 -1.37 -14.99
N GLY A 21 -28.82 -1.19 -14.44
CA GLY A 21 -27.62 -0.88 -15.19
C GLY A 21 -26.55 -0.37 -14.26
N SER A 22 -25.92 -1.27 -13.50
CA SER A 22 -24.61 -0.99 -12.92
C SER A 22 -23.69 -0.62 -14.08
N ALA A 23 -23.53 0.68 -14.35
CA ALA A 23 -22.61 1.16 -15.36
C ALA A 23 -21.23 0.57 -15.04
N LEU A 24 -20.76 -0.30 -15.93
CA LEU A 24 -19.43 -0.87 -15.82
C LEU A 24 -18.42 0.23 -16.12
N VAL A 25 -17.35 0.27 -15.33
CA VAL A 25 -16.26 1.23 -15.46
C VAL A 25 -14.97 0.44 -15.60
N GLU A 26 -14.13 0.86 -16.54
CA GLU A 26 -12.78 0.32 -16.70
C GLU A 26 -11.99 0.51 -15.40
N THR A 27 -11.61 -0.60 -14.78
CA THR A 27 -11.00 -0.63 -13.45
C THR A 27 -9.72 -1.46 -13.45
N PRO A 28 -8.62 -0.96 -12.89
CA PRO A 28 -7.39 -1.73 -12.77
C PRO A 28 -7.55 -2.86 -11.75
N VAL A 29 -7.25 -4.08 -12.18
CA VAL A 29 -7.24 -5.29 -11.35
C VAL A 29 -5.91 -6.02 -11.47
N LEU A 30 -5.53 -6.76 -10.43
CA LEU A 30 -4.29 -7.53 -10.45
C LEU A 30 -4.37 -8.73 -11.40
N ILE A 31 -3.32 -8.99 -12.19
CA ILE A 31 -3.25 -10.18 -13.06
C ILE A 31 -2.70 -11.41 -12.34
N ARG A 32 -1.97 -11.21 -11.23
CA ARG A 32 -1.34 -12.26 -10.44
C ARG A 32 -1.51 -12.02 -8.94
N ALA A 33 -1.24 -13.04 -8.14
CA ALA A 33 -1.12 -12.87 -6.71
C ALA A 33 0.13 -12.04 -6.37
N ILE A 34 -0.01 -11.12 -5.42
CA ILE A 34 1.09 -10.33 -4.84
C ILE A 34 1.17 -10.69 -3.37
N GLU A 35 2.35 -11.15 -2.93
CA GLU A 35 2.54 -11.55 -1.54
C GLU A 35 2.78 -10.33 -0.63
N ARG A 36 2.55 -10.51 0.68
CA ARG A 36 2.79 -9.45 1.66
C ARG A 36 4.26 -9.01 1.62
N GLY A 37 4.48 -7.70 1.54
CA GLY A 37 5.80 -7.09 1.46
C GLY A 37 6.46 -7.19 0.08
N GLU A 38 5.72 -7.64 -0.94
CA GLU A 38 6.17 -7.62 -2.33
C GLU A 38 5.83 -6.27 -2.97
N PRO A 39 6.76 -5.64 -3.73
CA PRO A 39 6.48 -4.40 -4.43
C PRO A 39 5.58 -4.63 -5.64
N LEU A 40 4.62 -3.74 -5.86
CA LEU A 40 3.76 -3.77 -7.03
C LEU A 40 4.45 -3.10 -8.21
N ALA A 41 4.36 -3.70 -9.38
CA ALA A 41 4.73 -3.10 -10.65
C ALA A 41 3.48 -2.62 -11.42
N ALA A 42 3.63 -1.60 -12.27
CA ALA A 42 2.53 -1.17 -13.14
C ALA A 42 2.07 -2.27 -14.11
N SER A 43 2.96 -3.20 -14.46
CA SER A 43 2.67 -4.38 -15.28
C SER A 43 1.85 -5.46 -14.57
N ASP A 44 1.67 -5.37 -13.26
CA ASP A 44 0.83 -6.31 -12.49
C ASP A 44 -0.67 -6.03 -12.64
N PHE A 45 -1.03 -4.99 -13.39
CA PHE A 45 -2.41 -4.53 -13.56
C PHE A 45 -2.92 -4.75 -14.99
N GLU A 46 -4.18 -5.13 -15.08
CA GLU A 46 -4.97 -5.18 -16.31
C GLU A 46 -6.26 -4.38 -16.10
N MET A 47 -6.73 -3.69 -17.12
CA MET A 47 -8.01 -2.98 -17.07
C MET A 47 -9.15 -3.96 -17.35
N LYS A 48 -10.10 -4.07 -16.43
CA LYS A 48 -11.32 -4.87 -16.62
C LYS A 48 -12.58 -4.06 -16.33
N PRO A 49 -13.69 -4.32 -17.04
CA PRO A 49 -14.98 -3.74 -16.69
C PRO A 49 -15.41 -4.25 -15.31
N ALA A 50 -15.62 -3.32 -14.37
CA ALA A 50 -16.13 -3.63 -13.04
C ALA A 50 -17.28 -2.70 -12.67
N SER A 51 -18.15 -3.13 -11.75
CA SER A 51 -19.22 -2.26 -11.24
C SER A 51 -18.63 -1.06 -10.50
N ARG A 52 -19.34 0.07 -10.50
CA ARG A 52 -18.95 1.27 -9.73
C ARG A 52 -18.69 0.99 -8.24
N ALA A 53 -19.36 0.00 -7.67
CA ALA A 53 -19.14 -0.41 -6.28
C ALA A 53 -17.74 -1.02 -6.07
N ILE A 54 -17.26 -1.81 -7.03
CA ILE A 54 -15.93 -2.44 -6.99
C ILE A 54 -14.83 -1.42 -7.31
N ALA A 55 -15.06 -0.60 -8.34
CA ALA A 55 -14.12 0.44 -8.79
C ALA A 55 -13.87 1.53 -7.74
N ARG A 56 -14.74 1.65 -6.74
CA ARG A 56 -14.63 2.70 -5.72
C ARG A 56 -13.31 2.58 -4.95
N GLY A 57 -12.50 3.64 -5.04
CA GLY A 57 -11.22 3.74 -4.36
C GLY A 57 -10.12 2.86 -4.96
N ALA A 58 -10.33 2.34 -6.19
CA ALA A 58 -9.29 1.68 -6.96
C ALA A 58 -8.14 2.64 -7.21
N LEU A 59 -6.92 2.22 -6.88
CA LEU A 59 -5.72 2.96 -7.25
C LEU A 59 -5.38 2.70 -8.72
N THR A 60 -4.87 3.73 -9.39
CA THR A 60 -4.33 3.57 -10.73
C THR A 60 -2.98 2.82 -10.65
N PRO A 61 -2.57 2.10 -11.72
CA PRO A 61 -1.28 1.40 -11.73
C PRO A 61 -0.08 2.31 -11.40
N PRO A 62 0.00 3.57 -11.89
CA PRO A 62 1.06 4.51 -11.48
C PRO A 62 1.06 4.85 -9.97
N ASP A 63 -0.12 4.96 -9.35
CA ASP A 63 -0.21 5.30 -7.92
C ASP A 63 0.11 4.11 -7.00
N ALA A 64 -0.06 2.89 -7.52
CA ALA A 64 0.23 1.65 -6.80
C ALA A 64 1.68 1.19 -6.98
N ALA A 65 2.30 1.49 -8.13
CA ALA A 65 3.65 1.06 -8.46
C ALA A 65 4.69 1.56 -7.45
N GLY A 66 5.62 0.69 -7.07
CA GLY A 66 6.70 1.00 -6.13
C GLY A 66 6.31 0.98 -4.64
N LYS A 67 5.02 0.80 -4.32
CA LYS A 67 4.57 0.49 -2.97
C LYS A 67 4.59 -1.01 -2.74
N GLU A 68 4.64 -1.43 -1.47
CA GLU A 68 4.59 -2.85 -1.09
C GLU A 68 3.18 -3.24 -0.63
N ALA A 69 2.79 -4.49 -0.89
CA ALA A 69 1.50 -5.00 -0.44
C ALA A 69 1.48 -5.19 1.10
N ALA A 70 0.53 -4.57 1.78
CA ALA A 70 0.35 -4.68 3.23
C ALA A 70 -0.08 -6.10 3.66
N ARG A 71 -0.77 -6.80 2.76
CA ARG A 71 -1.31 -8.15 2.89
C ARG A 71 -1.21 -8.88 1.56
N ARG A 72 -1.48 -10.18 1.55
CA ARG A 72 -1.61 -10.95 0.31
C ARG A 72 -2.78 -10.44 -0.53
N LEU A 73 -2.52 -10.13 -1.79
CA LEU A 73 -3.51 -9.68 -2.77
C LEU A 73 -3.72 -10.77 -3.82
N LEU A 74 -4.97 -10.97 -4.20
CA LEU A 74 -5.37 -12.04 -5.11
C LEU A 74 -5.49 -11.51 -6.55
N PRO A 75 -5.28 -12.36 -7.56
CA PRO A 75 -5.58 -12.00 -8.94
C PRO A 75 -7.08 -11.63 -9.08
N GLY A 76 -7.36 -10.68 -9.96
CA GLY A 76 -8.70 -10.12 -10.20
C GLY A 76 -9.16 -9.11 -9.14
N SER A 77 -8.40 -8.90 -8.07
CA SER A 77 -8.76 -7.92 -7.04
C SER A 77 -8.31 -6.50 -7.40
N VAL A 78 -9.10 -5.53 -6.94
CA VAL A 78 -8.78 -4.10 -7.02
C VAL A 78 -7.89 -3.73 -5.85
N VAL A 79 -6.82 -2.98 -6.13
CA VAL A 79 -5.88 -2.48 -5.11
C VAL A 79 -6.34 -1.12 -4.59
N ARG A 80 -6.38 -0.95 -3.27
CA ARG A 80 -6.74 0.32 -2.61
C ARG A 80 -5.58 0.85 -1.77
N GLN A 81 -5.68 2.10 -1.33
CA GLN A 81 -4.65 2.73 -0.51
C GLN A 81 -4.37 1.98 0.80
N GLY A 82 -5.37 1.36 1.43
CA GLY A 82 -5.18 0.55 2.64
C GLY A 82 -4.52 -0.82 2.41
N ASP A 83 -4.44 -1.26 1.15
CA ASP A 83 -3.77 -2.51 0.77
C ASP A 83 -2.26 -2.32 0.57
N LEU A 84 -1.77 -1.08 0.60
CA LEU A 84 -0.41 -0.70 0.29
C LEU A 84 0.29 -0.03 1.47
N VAL A 85 1.59 -0.29 1.59
CA VAL A 85 2.49 0.36 2.53
C VAL A 85 3.70 0.93 1.80
N ARG A 86 4.42 1.84 2.47
CA ARG A 86 5.71 2.29 1.98
C ARG A 86 6.67 1.09 1.88
N PRO A 87 7.50 1.03 0.83
CA PRO A 87 8.40 -0.09 0.63
C PRO A 87 9.43 -0.17 1.76
N GLN A 88 9.53 -1.34 2.39
CA GLN A 88 10.55 -1.60 3.40
C GLN A 88 11.87 -1.96 2.71
N VAL A 89 12.79 -0.99 2.69
CA VAL A 89 14.13 -1.19 2.12
C VAL A 89 15.07 -1.92 3.09
N VAL A 90 14.74 -1.93 4.38
CA VAL A 90 15.41 -2.71 5.43
C VAL A 90 14.36 -3.53 6.16
N ARG A 91 14.62 -4.82 6.34
CA ARG A 91 13.81 -5.75 7.11
C ARG A 91 14.53 -6.18 8.39
N ARG A 92 13.77 -6.65 9.37
CA ARG A 92 14.34 -7.22 10.59
C ARG A 92 15.25 -8.41 10.24
N GLY A 93 16.45 -8.40 10.78
CA GLY A 93 17.46 -9.43 10.57
C GLY A 93 18.43 -9.15 9.43
N ASP A 94 18.17 -8.11 8.62
CA ASP A 94 19.06 -7.73 7.52
C ASP A 94 20.44 -7.33 8.04
N ALA A 95 21.47 -7.76 7.31
CA ALA A 95 22.82 -7.25 7.48
C ALA A 95 22.89 -5.84 6.89
N ILE A 96 23.36 -4.89 7.68
CA ILE A 96 23.40 -3.47 7.32
C ILE A 96 24.75 -2.87 7.68
N LEU A 97 25.09 -1.76 7.04
CA LEU A 97 26.23 -0.93 7.40
C LEU A 97 25.72 0.28 8.19
N LEU A 98 26.28 0.45 9.37
CA LEU A 98 26.04 1.59 10.25
C LEU A 98 27.04 2.68 9.89
N THR A 99 26.54 3.83 9.48
CA THR A 99 27.38 4.99 9.16
C THR A 99 27.17 6.07 10.22
N VAL A 100 28.27 6.61 10.73
CA VAL A 100 28.26 7.75 11.64
C VAL A 100 29.03 8.86 10.97
N ARG A 101 28.48 10.08 10.98
CA ARG A 101 29.18 11.27 10.48
C ARG A 101 29.25 12.33 11.59
N SER A 102 30.45 12.85 11.84
CA SER A 102 30.71 13.99 12.73
C SER A 102 31.91 14.76 12.20
N ASP A 103 31.79 16.09 12.04
CA ASP A 103 32.89 17.02 11.70
C ASP A 103 33.96 16.48 10.73
N GLY A 104 33.52 15.99 9.56
CA GLY A 104 34.41 15.50 8.50
C GLY A 104 34.87 14.04 8.65
N LEU A 105 34.56 13.38 9.77
CA LEU A 105 34.83 11.95 9.98
C LEU A 105 33.59 11.12 9.62
N SER A 106 33.79 10.05 8.84
CA SER A 106 32.75 9.07 8.52
C SER A 106 33.20 7.66 8.90
N ILE A 107 32.61 7.10 9.96
CA ILE A 107 32.90 5.74 10.43
C ILE A 107 31.82 4.81 9.90
N THR A 108 32.22 3.66 9.36
CA THR A 108 31.30 2.60 8.91
C THR A 108 31.56 1.32 9.68
N THR A 109 30.51 0.64 10.14
CA THR A 109 30.62 -0.64 10.87
C THR A 109 29.49 -1.57 10.48
N ALA A 110 29.73 -2.88 10.55
CA ALA A 110 28.69 -3.88 10.33
C ALA A 110 27.67 -3.91 11.48
N GLY A 111 26.40 -4.00 11.12
CA GLY A 111 25.30 -4.11 12.05
C GLY A 111 24.22 -5.06 11.54
N ARG A 112 23.24 -5.29 12.39
CA ARG A 112 22.03 -6.04 12.04
C ARG A 112 20.78 -5.25 12.40
N ALA A 113 19.82 -5.20 11.50
CA ALA A 113 18.55 -4.53 11.75
C ALA A 113 17.69 -5.33 12.75
N LEU A 114 17.24 -4.69 13.82
CA LEU A 114 16.30 -5.27 14.79
C LEU A 114 14.84 -4.96 14.43
N SER A 115 14.61 -3.90 13.65
CA SER A 115 13.33 -3.54 13.05
C SER A 115 13.47 -3.34 11.55
N GLY A 116 12.37 -3.38 10.82
CA GLY A 116 12.31 -2.95 9.42
C GLY A 116 11.80 -1.52 9.28
N GLY A 117 11.96 -0.96 8.09
CA GLY A 117 11.48 0.38 7.73
C GLY A 117 11.82 0.78 6.29
N GLY A 118 11.21 1.87 5.85
CA GLY A 118 11.50 2.53 4.58
C GLY A 118 12.65 3.55 4.69
N VAL A 119 13.07 4.11 3.56
CA VAL A 119 14.05 5.22 3.54
C VAL A 119 13.51 6.41 4.34
N GLY A 120 14.35 6.98 5.19
CA GLY A 120 14.02 8.12 6.06
C GLY A 120 13.34 7.73 7.38
N GLU A 121 12.98 6.46 7.58
CA GLU A 121 12.36 6.00 8.82
C GLU A 121 13.41 5.63 9.87
N ALA A 122 13.02 5.75 11.14
CA ALA A 122 13.84 5.33 12.26
C ALA A 122 13.86 3.81 12.37
N VAL A 123 15.05 3.25 12.60
CA VAL A 123 15.27 1.82 12.72
C VAL A 123 16.17 1.52 13.91
N ARG A 124 15.81 0.48 14.66
CA ARG A 124 16.64 -0.07 15.73
C ARG A 124 17.59 -1.09 15.14
N VAL A 125 18.86 -1.01 15.52
CA VAL A 125 19.93 -1.84 14.97
C VAL A 125 20.85 -2.32 16.10
N VAL A 126 21.58 -3.40 15.89
CA VAL A 126 22.66 -3.83 16.77
C VAL A 126 23.99 -3.73 16.03
N ASN A 127 24.99 -3.15 16.68
CA ASN A 127 26.37 -3.16 16.20
C ASN A 127 26.97 -4.53 16.49
N LEU A 128 27.46 -5.23 15.46
CA LEU A 128 27.96 -6.60 15.61
C LEU A 128 29.34 -6.67 16.29
N GLN A 129 30.09 -5.57 16.33
CA GLN A 129 31.40 -5.49 16.97
C GLN A 129 31.29 -5.23 18.47
N SER A 130 30.37 -4.35 18.89
CA SER A 130 30.20 -3.97 20.30
C SER A 130 28.98 -4.61 20.97
N ASN A 131 28.13 -5.31 20.23
CA ASN A 131 26.82 -5.82 20.67
C ASN A 131 25.87 -4.76 21.26
N ARG A 132 26.14 -3.47 21.01
CA ARG A 132 25.26 -2.37 21.48
C ARG A 132 24.10 -2.17 20.53
N THR A 133 22.92 -1.92 21.09
CA THR A 133 21.74 -1.51 20.34
C THR A 133 21.76 -0.01 20.12
N LEU A 134 21.56 0.42 18.88
CA LEU A 134 21.58 1.81 18.45
C LEU A 134 20.26 2.13 17.71
N ASN A 135 19.90 3.41 17.70
CA ASN A 135 18.81 3.92 16.86
C ASN A 135 19.43 4.74 15.73
N GLY A 136 18.91 4.56 14.52
CA GLY A 136 19.36 5.28 13.34
C GLY A 136 18.24 5.59 12.38
N ILE A 137 18.59 6.26 11.29
CA ILE A 137 17.71 6.57 10.17
C ILE A 137 18.17 5.78 8.95
N ILE A 138 17.26 5.12 8.27
CA ILE A 138 17.56 4.37 7.05
C ILE A 138 17.86 5.35 5.91
N GLU A 139 19.07 5.30 5.33
CA GLU A 139 19.41 6.17 4.20
C GLU A 139 19.08 5.50 2.85
N HIS A 140 19.29 4.19 2.76
CA HIS A 140 19.08 3.38 1.56
C HIS A 140 19.19 1.90 1.95
N LYS A 141 18.86 1.00 1.02
CA LYS A 141 18.94 -0.45 1.22
C LYS A 141 20.31 -0.83 1.79
N GLY A 142 20.31 -1.46 2.96
CA GLY A 142 21.53 -1.98 3.60
C GLY A 142 22.42 -0.95 4.30
N ARG A 143 22.04 0.33 4.43
CA ARG A 143 22.80 1.28 5.26
C ARG A 143 21.89 2.17 6.10
N VAL A 144 22.33 2.40 7.33
CA VAL A 144 21.62 3.16 8.35
C VAL A 144 22.58 4.20 8.92
N ARG A 145 22.14 5.44 9.00
CA ARG A 145 22.88 6.51 9.66
C ARG A 145 22.53 6.56 11.13
N ILE A 146 23.53 6.49 11.99
CA ILE A 146 23.38 6.68 13.43
C ILE A 146 23.66 8.14 13.75
N ALA A 147 22.80 8.78 14.55
CA ALA A 147 23.10 10.10 15.09
C ALA A 147 24.24 9.96 16.11
N ALA A 148 25.29 10.77 15.98
CA ALA A 148 26.49 10.72 16.83
C ALA A 148 26.25 11.15 18.30
N LEU A 149 24.99 11.25 18.74
CA LEU A 149 24.62 11.59 20.11
C LEU A 149 24.59 10.32 20.96
N TRP A 150 25.77 9.75 21.19
CA TRP A 150 25.98 8.81 22.29
C TRP A 150 26.61 9.60 23.43
N GLU A 151 25.80 10.06 24.37
CA GLU A 151 26.33 10.49 25.65
C GLU A 151 26.80 9.24 26.40
N ASP A 152 28.12 9.09 26.51
CA ASP A 152 28.73 8.29 27.57
C ASP A 152 28.28 8.91 28.89
N LYS A 153 27.48 8.18 29.66
CA LYS A 153 27.07 8.56 31.01
C LYS A 153 27.71 7.62 32.01
#